data_AF-A0A3C1EWW5-F1
#
_entry.id   AF-A0A3C1EWW5-F1
#
_cell.length_a   1.000
_cell.length_b   1.000
_cell.length_c   1.000
_cell.angle_alpha   90.00
_cell.angle_beta   90.00
_cell.angle_gamma   90.00
#
_symmetry.space_group_name_H-M   'P 1'
#
loop_
_entity.id
_entity.type
_entity.pdbx_description
1 polymer ?
#
loop_
_entity_poly.entity_id
_entity_poly.type
_entity_poly.pdbx_seq_one_letter_code
_entity_poly.pdbx_strand_id
1 'polypeptide(L)'
;MNKTVLVIDDDETIRNICYKVLSKDYEVDISKTNNALERLKEKKYNLIITDVKLFDLIRKSFPETVIIVFRTYGETINHMIDGYLIKPFTVEELKNTVRKSLEKRNILNGKKIVIIDDDREIMALHRTIFELKGVHVESAYDGQDGFEKIKKCKPDLVILDAFLPKIDGFSLCEMIKKDKTLKNIAVVLLTGAIIEKKINADLFLAKPIDPYELTSKIEELLLTD
;
A
#
# COMPACT_ATOMS: atom_id res chain seq x y z
N MET A 1 14.01 16.54 8.80
CA MET A 1 12.81 17.39 8.93
C MET A 1 11.80 16.65 9.78
N ASN A 2 11.12 17.35 10.71
CA ASN A 2 9.99 16.75 11.43
C ASN A 2 8.87 16.45 10.42
N LYS A 3 8.21 15.29 10.55
CA LYS A 3 7.05 14.97 9.71
C LYS A 3 5.87 15.86 10.14
N THR A 4 5.15 16.41 9.17
CA THR A 4 3.98 17.28 9.39
C THR A 4 2.68 16.47 9.40
N VAL A 5 1.80 16.77 10.37
CA VAL A 5 0.51 16.09 10.59
C VAL A 5 -0.61 17.12 10.58
N LEU A 6 -1.68 16.86 9.84
CA LEU A 6 -2.92 17.63 9.92
C LEU A 6 -4.03 16.78 10.54
N VAL A 7 -4.66 17.25 11.62
CA VAL A 7 -5.82 16.60 12.22
C VAL A 7 -7.08 17.39 11.90
N ILE A 8 -8.01 16.76 11.20
CA ILE A 8 -9.28 17.33 10.77
C ILE A 8 -10.40 16.59 11.48
N ASP A 9 -11.10 17.28 12.37
CA ASP A 9 -12.27 16.73 13.04
C ASP A 9 -13.14 17.90 13.49
N ASP A 10 -14.47 17.75 13.53
CA ASP A 10 -15.32 18.82 14.07
C ASP A 10 -15.39 18.79 15.60
N ASP A 11 -15.07 17.65 16.23
CA ASP A 11 -14.94 17.51 17.69
C ASP A 11 -13.64 18.14 18.20
N GLU A 12 -13.78 19.20 19.00
CA GLU A 12 -12.65 19.92 19.60
C GLU A 12 -11.84 19.08 20.58
N THR A 13 -12.48 18.19 21.33
CA THR A 13 -11.82 17.29 22.27
C THR A 13 -10.88 16.36 21.52
N ILE A 14 -11.33 15.80 20.40
CA ILE A 14 -10.54 14.88 19.57
C ILE A 14 -9.33 15.61 18.97
N ARG A 15 -9.53 16.81 18.39
CA ARG A 15 -8.42 17.63 17.89
C ARG A 15 -7.40 17.94 18.99
N ASN A 16 -7.85 18.33 20.18
CA ASN A 16 -6.99 18.70 21.29
C ASN A 16 -6.21 17.50 21.85
N ILE A 17 -6.83 16.32 21.94
CA ILE A 17 -6.14 15.09 22.33
C ILE A 17 -5.06 14.76 21.29
N CYS A 18 -5.39 14.79 20.00
CA CYS A 18 -4.43 14.47 18.95
C CYS A 18 -3.26 15.46 18.92
N TYR A 19 -3.53 16.77 19.01
CA TYR A 19 -2.50 17.80 19.10
C TYR A 19 -1.57 17.56 20.30
N LYS A 20 -2.14 17.42 21.51
CA LYS A 20 -1.35 17.22 22.73
C LYS A 20 -0.48 15.96 22.67
N VAL A 21 -0.99 14.87 22.10
CA VAL A 21 -0.28 13.60 22.01
C VAL A 21 0.80 13.63 20.92
N LEU A 22 0.45 14.08 19.71
CA LEU A 22 1.30 13.98 18.52
C LEU A 22 2.34 15.09 18.43
N SER A 23 2.11 16.27 19.02
CA SER A 23 3.08 17.39 19.00
C SER A 23 4.39 17.08 19.76
N LYS A 24 4.49 15.92 20.41
CA LYS A 24 5.73 15.41 21.00
C LYS A 24 6.73 14.95 19.94
N ASP A 25 6.23 14.40 18.83
CA ASP A 25 7.04 13.70 17.82
C ASP A 25 6.86 14.30 16.41
N TYR A 26 5.83 15.13 16.21
CA TYR A 26 5.42 15.66 14.91
C TYR A 26 5.14 17.17 14.96
N GLU A 27 5.23 17.84 13.81
CA GLU A 27 4.67 19.19 13.66
C GLU A 27 3.16 19.06 13.34
N VAL A 28 2.30 19.46 14.26
CA VAL A 28 0.86 19.18 14.18
C VAL A 28 0.05 20.46 13.96
N ASP A 29 -0.74 20.45 12.89
CA ASP A 29 -1.82 21.41 12.68
C ASP A 29 -3.18 20.75 12.94
N ILE A 30 -4.14 21.56 13.35
CA ILE A 30 -5.52 21.14 13.58
C ILE A 30 -6.49 22.00 12.78
N SER A 31 -7.56 21.40 12.28
CA SER A 31 -8.60 22.09 11.52
C SER A 31 -9.97 21.48 11.77
N LYS A 32 -11.02 22.29 11.63
CA LYS A 32 -12.39 21.80 11.42
C LYS A 32 -12.57 21.38 9.96
N THR A 33 -13.62 20.62 9.66
CA THR A 33 -13.93 20.12 8.31
C THR A 33 -14.05 21.26 7.30
N ASN A 34 -14.74 22.34 7.66
CA ASN A 34 -15.01 23.48 6.78
C ASN A 34 -13.76 24.25 6.33
N ASN A 35 -12.66 24.19 7.09
CA ASN A 35 -11.41 24.89 6.79
C ASN A 35 -10.31 23.95 6.27
N ALA A 36 -10.59 22.65 6.17
CA ALA A 36 -9.60 21.62 5.84
C ALA A 36 -8.91 21.86 4.49
N LEU A 37 -9.67 22.19 3.44
CA LEU A 37 -9.13 22.41 2.11
C LEU A 37 -8.21 23.63 2.01
N GLU A 38 -8.46 24.67 2.80
CA GLU A 38 -7.59 25.85 2.86
C GLU A 38 -6.24 25.46 3.48
N ARG A 39 -6.27 24.77 4.61
CA ARG A 39 -5.05 24.24 5.26
C ARG A 39 -4.24 23.33 4.36
N LEU A 40 -4.90 22.47 3.58
CA LEU A 40 -4.24 21.56 2.65
C LEU A 40 -3.57 22.28 1.47
N LYS A 41 -3.95 23.52 1.16
CA LYS A 41 -3.29 24.35 0.14
C LYS A 41 -2.09 25.12 0.68
N GLU A 42 -2.05 25.39 1.99
CA GLU A 42 -0.98 26.18 2.62
C GLU A 42 0.37 25.44 2.59
N LYS A 43 0.36 24.14 2.84
CA LYS A 43 1.58 23.31 2.82
C LYS A 43 1.27 21.82 2.62
N LYS A 44 2.31 21.06 2.32
CA LYS A 44 2.23 19.59 2.21
C LYS A 44 2.29 18.94 3.59
N TYR A 45 1.37 18.01 3.84
CA TYR A 45 1.37 17.16 5.04
C TYR A 45 1.91 15.77 4.74
N ASN A 46 2.69 15.20 5.66
CA ASN A 46 3.09 13.80 5.58
C ASN A 46 1.94 12.86 5.95
N LEU A 47 1.09 13.29 6.87
CA LEU A 47 -0.04 12.52 7.37
C LEU A 47 -1.24 13.42 7.65
N ILE A 48 -2.43 12.92 7.32
CA ILE A 48 -3.71 13.54 7.61
C ILE A 48 -4.54 12.56 8.44
N ILE A 49 -5.12 13.01 9.54
CA ILE A 49 -6.12 12.27 10.31
C ILE A 49 -7.47 12.96 10.09
N THR A 50 -8.49 12.26 9.61
CA THR A 50 -9.77 12.88 9.26
C THR A 50 -10.96 11.96 9.42
N ASP A 51 -12.19 12.49 9.48
CA ASP A 51 -13.40 11.65 9.39
C ASP A 51 -13.54 10.98 8.01
N VAL A 52 -14.20 9.82 7.97
CA VAL A 52 -14.42 9.02 6.74
C VAL A 52 -14.95 9.87 5.57
N LYS A 53 -15.82 10.85 5.83
CA LYS A 53 -16.47 11.68 4.80
C LYS A 53 -15.52 12.54 3.98
N LEU A 54 -14.34 12.88 4.50
CA LEU A 54 -13.34 13.68 3.78
C LEU A 54 -12.32 12.83 3.05
N PHE A 55 -12.30 11.51 3.29
CA PHE A 55 -11.28 10.61 2.78
C PHE A 55 -11.13 10.71 1.25
N ASP A 56 -12.21 10.50 0.49
CA ASP A 56 -12.17 10.45 -0.97
C ASP A 56 -11.70 11.79 -1.57
N LEU A 57 -12.14 12.91 -1.00
CA LEU A 57 -11.76 14.25 -1.43
C LEU A 57 -10.26 14.50 -1.26
N ILE A 58 -9.72 14.12 -0.11
CA ILE A 58 -8.30 14.28 0.20
C ILE A 58 -7.47 13.32 -0.63
N ARG A 59 -7.84 12.04 -0.72
CA ARG A 59 -7.11 11.03 -1.50
C ARG A 59 -7.02 11.42 -2.97
N LYS A 60 -8.09 11.96 -3.55
CA LYS A 60 -8.10 12.42 -4.94
C LYS A 60 -7.10 13.56 -5.21
N SER A 61 -6.96 14.47 -4.25
CA SER A 61 -6.12 15.67 -4.40
C SER A 61 -4.67 15.43 -3.96
N PHE A 62 -4.48 14.50 -3.02
CA PHE A 62 -3.21 14.19 -2.37
C PHE A 62 -3.00 12.67 -2.36
N PRO A 63 -2.80 12.06 -3.54
CA PRO A 63 -2.74 10.61 -3.68
C PRO A 63 -1.65 9.99 -2.82
N GLU A 64 -0.52 10.71 -2.65
CA GLU A 64 0.68 10.25 -1.95
C GLU A 64 0.67 10.43 -0.43
N THR A 65 -0.29 11.17 0.14
CA THR A 65 -0.32 11.48 1.57
C THR A 65 -0.82 10.29 2.38
N VAL A 66 -0.24 10.06 3.57
CA VAL A 66 -0.76 9.06 4.52
C VAL A 66 -2.08 9.58 5.10
N ILE A 67 -3.17 8.81 4.99
CA ILE A 67 -4.48 9.19 5.52
C ILE A 67 -4.95 8.15 6.52
N ILE A 68 -5.13 8.60 7.76
CA ILE A 68 -5.80 7.84 8.82
C ILE A 68 -7.22 8.35 8.94
N VAL A 69 -8.20 7.44 8.95
CA VAL A 69 -9.60 7.84 9.16
C VAL A 69 -10.04 7.61 10.60
N PHE A 70 -10.69 8.60 11.20
CA PHE A 70 -11.55 8.32 12.34
C PHE A 70 -12.83 7.65 11.86
N ARG A 71 -13.23 6.57 12.53
CA ARG A 71 -14.47 5.85 12.28
C ARG A 71 -15.32 5.73 13.54
N THR A 72 -16.62 5.67 13.36
CA THR A 72 -17.56 5.16 14.36
C THR A 72 -17.86 3.68 14.12
N TYR A 73 -18.41 2.99 15.13
CA TYR A 73 -18.79 1.58 14.98
C TYR A 73 -19.84 1.42 13.88
N GLY A 74 -19.57 0.52 12.93
CA GLY A 74 -20.48 0.22 11.81
C GLY A 74 -20.22 1.03 10.54
N GLU A 75 -19.32 2.02 10.56
CA GLU A 75 -18.92 2.70 9.33
C GLU A 75 -18.07 1.79 8.44
N THR A 76 -18.47 1.68 7.17
CA THR A 76 -17.68 1.02 6.13
C THR A 76 -16.45 1.86 5.82
N ILE A 77 -15.31 1.18 5.67
CA ILE A 77 -14.04 1.82 5.37
C ILE A 77 -13.70 1.58 3.90
N ASN A 78 -13.19 2.61 3.24
CA ASN A 78 -12.58 2.49 1.91
C ASN A 78 -11.22 1.78 2.04
N HIS A 79 -10.99 0.73 1.25
CA HIS A 79 -9.74 -0.04 1.25
C HIS A 79 -8.47 0.78 0.94
N MET A 80 -8.62 2.02 0.43
CA MET A 80 -7.52 2.96 0.16
C MET A 80 -6.97 3.70 1.39
N ILE A 81 -7.51 3.48 2.60
CA ILE A 81 -6.99 4.14 3.81
C ILE A 81 -5.64 3.56 4.22
N ASP A 82 -4.78 4.38 4.83
CA ASP A 82 -3.49 3.90 5.33
C ASP A 82 -3.58 3.40 6.78
N GLY A 83 -4.63 3.81 7.49
CA GLY A 83 -4.96 3.37 8.84
C GLY A 83 -6.31 3.92 9.31
N TYR A 84 -6.83 3.38 10.41
CA TYR A 84 -8.06 3.91 11.02
C TYR A 84 -7.99 3.91 12.53
N LEU A 85 -8.80 4.77 13.15
CA LEU A 85 -9.03 4.85 14.59
C LEU A 85 -10.53 4.79 14.87
N ILE A 86 -10.94 3.91 15.79
CA ILE A 86 -12.35 3.80 16.19
C ILE A 86 -12.62 4.78 17.33
N LYS A 87 -13.61 5.65 17.20
CA LYS A 87 -14.07 6.52 18.30
C LYS A 87 -14.95 5.70 19.28
N PRO A 88 -14.72 5.76 20.60
CA PRO A 88 -13.57 6.38 21.28
C PRO A 88 -12.31 5.51 21.15
N PHE A 89 -11.15 6.16 21.05
CA PHE A 89 -9.83 5.51 20.99
C PHE A 89 -8.94 5.92 22.17
N THR A 90 -7.95 5.09 22.46
CA THR A 90 -6.90 5.33 23.44
C THR A 90 -5.72 6.10 22.84
N VAL A 91 -4.92 6.73 23.71
CA VAL A 91 -3.66 7.39 23.32
C VAL A 91 -2.70 6.42 22.64
N GLU A 92 -2.66 5.17 23.10
CA GLU A 92 -1.78 4.13 22.57
C GLU A 92 -2.19 3.70 21.16
N GLU A 93 -3.50 3.56 20.91
CA GLU A 93 -4.03 3.28 19.57
C GLU A 93 -3.70 4.41 18.59
N LEU A 94 -3.86 5.67 19.00
CA LEU A 94 -3.50 6.83 18.18
C LEU A 94 -2.01 6.78 17.79
N LYS A 95 -1.12 6.64 18.77
CA LYS A 95 0.33 6.60 18.52
C LYS A 95 0.73 5.44 17.62
N ASN A 96 0.23 4.24 17.91
CA ASN A 96 0.58 3.05 17.14
C ASN A 96 0.05 3.14 15.70
N THR A 97 -1.16 3.65 15.50
CA THR A 97 -1.74 3.80 14.15
C THR A 97 -0.95 4.82 13.34
N VAL A 98 -0.61 5.99 13.93
CA VAL A 98 0.22 7.01 13.26
C VAL A 98 1.58 6.44 12.87
N ARG A 99 2.28 5.81 13.82
CA ARG A 99 3.61 5.23 13.58
C ARG A 99 3.56 4.17 12.46
N LYS A 100 2.67 3.18 12.59
CA LYS A 100 2.52 2.09 11.59
C LYS A 100 2.14 2.61 10.21
N SER A 101 1.23 3.58 10.12
CA SER A 101 0.79 4.12 8.82
C SER A 101 1.90 4.90 8.11
N LEU A 102 2.68 5.67 8.88
CA LEU A 102 3.85 6.39 8.35
C LEU A 102 5.00 5.47 7.94
N GLU A 103 5.18 4.34 8.62
CA GLU A 103 6.16 3.30 8.26
C GLU A 103 5.71 2.55 7.01
N LYS A 104 4.45 2.08 6.97
CA LYS A 104 3.90 1.30 5.86
C LYS A 104 4.00 1.99 4.52
N ARG A 105 3.64 3.27 4.47
CA ARG A 105 3.63 4.05 3.23
C ARG A 105 5.02 4.20 2.59
N ASN A 106 6.09 4.10 3.39
CA ASN A 106 7.46 4.16 2.88
C ASN A 106 7.97 2.82 2.33
N ILE A 107 7.29 1.70 2.61
CA ILE A 107 7.75 0.37 2.17
C ILE A 107 7.75 0.29 0.65
N LEU A 108 6.66 0.75 0.03
CA LEU A 108 6.42 0.63 -1.40
C LEU A 108 6.93 1.81 -2.22
N ASN A 109 6.98 3.00 -1.63
CA ASN A 109 7.36 4.19 -2.36
C ASN A 109 8.79 4.08 -2.93
N GLY A 110 8.94 4.27 -4.24
CA GLY A 110 10.21 4.16 -4.96
C GLY A 110 10.64 2.73 -5.28
N LYS A 111 9.90 1.70 -4.83
CA LYS A 111 10.16 0.30 -5.20
C LYS A 111 9.87 0.06 -6.68
N LYS A 112 10.55 -0.93 -7.24
CA LYS A 112 10.29 -1.44 -8.59
C LYS A 112 9.60 -2.79 -8.51
N ILE A 113 8.43 -2.90 -9.13
CA ILE A 113 7.68 -4.15 -9.20
C ILE A 113 7.48 -4.53 -10.67
N VAL A 114 7.67 -5.80 -10.99
CA VAL A 114 7.21 -6.38 -12.26
C VAL A 114 5.93 -7.17 -12.01
N ILE A 115 4.85 -6.85 -12.73
CA ILE A 115 3.59 -7.59 -12.68
C ILE A 115 3.46 -8.38 -13.99
N ILE A 116 3.23 -9.69 -13.88
CA ILE A 116 3.10 -10.58 -15.02
C ILE A 116 1.74 -11.28 -14.92
N ASP A 117 0.81 -10.85 -15.76
CA ASP A 117 -0.56 -11.36 -15.83
C ASP A 117 -1.06 -11.17 -17.28
N ASP A 118 -1.65 -12.20 -17.88
CA ASP A 118 -2.18 -12.14 -19.24
C ASP A 118 -3.56 -11.46 -19.30
N ASP A 119 -4.22 -11.29 -18.15
CA ASP A 119 -5.42 -10.46 -18.00
C ASP A 119 -5.07 -8.96 -17.95
N ARG A 120 -5.43 -8.26 -19.02
CA ARG A 120 -5.16 -6.83 -19.19
C ARG A 120 -5.93 -5.95 -18.22
N GLU A 121 -7.14 -6.34 -17.82
CA GLU A 121 -7.99 -5.55 -16.93
C GLU A 121 -7.46 -5.63 -15.50
N ILE A 122 -7.14 -6.84 -15.04
CA ILE A 122 -6.52 -7.07 -13.73
C ILE A 122 -5.16 -6.36 -13.64
N MET A 123 -4.34 -6.45 -14.70
CA MET A 123 -3.04 -5.78 -14.74
C MET A 123 -3.19 -4.25 -14.66
N ALA A 124 -4.12 -3.64 -15.40
CA ALA A 124 -4.35 -2.20 -15.35
C ALA A 124 -4.79 -1.72 -13.95
N LEU A 125 -5.64 -2.50 -13.28
CA LEU A 125 -6.10 -2.22 -11.93
C LEU A 125 -4.95 -2.28 -10.91
N HIS A 126 -4.18 -3.38 -10.89
CA HIS A 126 -3.05 -3.53 -9.99
C HIS A 126 -2.01 -2.44 -10.23
N ARG A 127 -1.66 -2.18 -11.49
CA ARG A 127 -0.72 -1.11 -11.87
C ARG A 127 -1.14 0.24 -11.30
N THR A 128 -2.39 0.63 -11.51
CA THR A 128 -2.92 1.91 -11.01
C THR A 128 -2.76 2.02 -9.48
N ILE A 129 -3.09 0.96 -8.75
CA ILE A 129 -3.05 0.95 -7.28
C ILE A 129 -1.61 1.03 -6.74
N PHE A 130 -0.67 0.32 -7.35
CA PHE A 130 0.74 0.41 -6.98
C PHE A 130 1.36 1.75 -7.36
N GLU A 131 1.05 2.30 -8.54
CA GLU A 131 1.54 3.62 -8.96
C GLU A 131 1.04 4.74 -8.03
N LEU A 132 -0.21 4.67 -7.53
CA LEU A 132 -0.77 5.58 -6.50
C LEU A 132 -0.07 5.49 -5.14
N LYS A 133 0.77 4.48 -4.94
CA LYS A 133 1.62 4.30 -3.75
C LYS A 133 3.09 4.63 -4.04
N GLY A 134 3.38 5.27 -5.18
CA GLY A 134 4.72 5.68 -5.58
C GLY A 134 5.60 4.54 -6.09
N VAL A 135 5.03 3.38 -6.45
CA VAL A 135 5.77 2.24 -7.00
C VAL A 135 6.02 2.44 -8.50
N HIS A 136 7.21 2.06 -8.95
CA HIS A 136 7.53 1.97 -10.37
C HIS A 136 7.11 0.59 -10.88
N VAL A 137 6.06 0.55 -11.69
CA VAL A 137 5.47 -0.70 -12.19
C VAL A 137 5.89 -0.96 -13.63
N GLU A 138 6.50 -2.12 -13.86
CA GLU A 138 6.68 -2.72 -15.17
C GLU A 138 5.67 -3.86 -15.35
N SER A 139 5.11 -4.00 -16.55
CA SER A 139 4.04 -4.96 -16.81
C SER A 139 4.41 -5.89 -17.97
N ALA A 140 4.14 -7.18 -17.84
CA ALA A 140 4.27 -8.16 -18.92
C ALA A 140 3.00 -9.04 -19.01
N TYR A 141 2.74 -9.58 -20.19
CA TYR A 141 1.52 -10.37 -20.47
C TYR A 141 1.81 -11.84 -20.77
N ASP A 142 3.08 -12.24 -20.70
CA ASP A 142 3.50 -13.62 -20.83
C ASP A 142 4.82 -13.81 -20.07
N GLY A 143 5.13 -15.07 -19.73
CA GLY A 143 6.29 -15.36 -18.88
C GLY A 143 7.65 -15.10 -19.55
N GLN A 144 7.72 -15.08 -20.89
CA GLN A 144 8.96 -14.81 -21.62
C GLN A 144 9.31 -13.32 -21.54
N ASP A 145 8.39 -12.43 -21.93
CA ASP A 145 8.53 -10.97 -21.80
C ASP A 145 8.75 -10.57 -20.33
N GLY A 146 8.02 -11.22 -19.41
CA GLY A 146 8.19 -11.04 -17.98
C GLY A 146 9.60 -11.34 -17.50
N PHE A 147 10.19 -12.46 -17.92
CA PHE A 147 11.56 -12.82 -17.53
C PHE A 147 12.61 -11.85 -18.06
N GLU A 148 12.45 -11.39 -19.31
CA GLU A 148 13.34 -10.40 -19.92
C GLU A 148 13.31 -9.06 -19.17
N LYS A 149 12.11 -8.60 -18.79
CA LYS A 149 11.93 -7.41 -17.96
C LYS A 149 12.53 -7.57 -16.57
N ILE A 150 12.35 -8.72 -15.92
CA ILE A 150 12.95 -8.99 -14.60
C ILE A 150 14.48 -8.87 -14.69
N LYS A 151 15.10 -9.47 -15.71
CA LYS A 151 16.56 -9.42 -15.91
C LYS A 151 17.08 -7.99 -16.14
N LYS A 152 16.32 -7.19 -16.89
CA LYS A 152 16.69 -5.82 -17.24
C LYS A 152 16.49 -4.87 -16.06
N CYS A 153 15.33 -4.94 -15.42
CA CYS A 153 14.88 -3.97 -14.43
C CYS A 153 15.37 -4.30 -13.01
N LYS A 154 15.66 -5.57 -12.73
CA LYS A 154 16.03 -6.10 -11.40
C LYS A 154 15.09 -5.56 -10.31
N PRO A 155 13.79 -5.89 -10.38
CA PRO A 155 12.80 -5.35 -9.46
C PRO A 155 13.06 -5.81 -8.02
N ASP A 156 12.49 -5.08 -7.06
CA ASP A 156 12.43 -5.51 -5.66
C ASP A 156 11.49 -6.71 -5.50
N LEU A 157 10.42 -6.77 -6.31
CA LEU A 157 9.39 -7.79 -6.22
C LEU A 157 8.75 -8.10 -7.59
N VAL A 158 8.33 -9.36 -7.76
CA VAL A 158 7.56 -9.84 -8.91
C VAL A 158 6.21 -10.35 -8.43
N ILE A 159 5.13 -9.83 -9.03
CA ILE A 159 3.77 -10.38 -8.91
C ILE A 159 3.53 -11.24 -10.14
N LEU A 160 3.23 -12.51 -9.94
CA LEU A 160 3.26 -13.51 -10.99
C LEU A 160 1.96 -14.31 -11.00
N ASP A 161 1.20 -14.23 -12.10
CA ASP A 161 0.14 -15.20 -12.33
C ASP A 161 0.72 -16.61 -12.58
N ALA A 162 0.05 -17.62 -12.06
CA ALA A 162 0.44 -19.01 -12.21
C ALA A 162 0.31 -19.54 -13.65
N PHE A 163 -0.70 -19.10 -14.39
CA PHE A 163 -1.12 -19.67 -15.66
C PHE A 163 -0.87 -18.71 -16.81
N LEU A 164 0.39 -18.61 -17.24
CA LEU A 164 0.81 -17.68 -18.28
C LEU A 164 1.11 -18.36 -19.63
N PRO A 165 0.94 -17.65 -20.75
CA PRO A 165 1.44 -18.08 -22.04
C PRO A 165 2.98 -18.19 -22.06
N LYS A 166 3.48 -19.05 -22.95
CA LYS A 166 4.91 -19.32 -23.23
C LYS A 166 5.67 -19.97 -22.06
N ILE A 167 5.83 -19.26 -20.95
CA ILE A 167 6.43 -19.77 -19.72
C ILE A 167 5.38 -19.61 -18.61
N ASP A 168 5.00 -20.72 -17.98
CA ASP A 168 4.05 -20.69 -16.86
C ASP A 168 4.69 -20.06 -15.61
N GLY A 169 3.86 -19.51 -14.72
CA GLY A 169 4.31 -18.79 -13.53
C GLY A 169 5.10 -19.64 -12.55
N PHE A 170 4.79 -20.93 -12.45
CA PHE A 170 5.54 -21.83 -11.57
C PHE A 170 6.97 -22.05 -12.07
N SER A 171 7.11 -22.32 -13.38
CA SER A 171 8.41 -22.44 -14.03
C SER A 171 9.21 -21.13 -13.94
N LEU A 172 8.57 -19.99 -14.16
CA LEU A 172 9.22 -18.69 -14.08
C LEU A 172 9.69 -18.37 -12.64
N CYS A 173 8.89 -18.67 -11.62
CA CYS A 173 9.29 -18.56 -10.21
C CYS A 173 10.57 -19.38 -9.93
N GLU A 174 10.61 -20.63 -10.37
CA GLU A 174 11.79 -21.49 -10.21
C GLU A 174 13.02 -20.95 -10.94
N MET A 175 12.84 -20.38 -12.14
CA MET A 175 13.92 -19.72 -12.89
C MET A 175 14.49 -18.53 -12.13
N ILE A 176 13.63 -17.67 -11.57
CA ILE A 176 14.04 -16.51 -10.75
C ILE A 176 14.84 -16.98 -9.52
N LYS A 177 14.29 -17.96 -8.78
CA LYS A 177 14.87 -18.43 -7.52
C LYS A 177 16.17 -19.23 -7.68
N LYS A 178 16.41 -19.82 -8.86
CA LYS A 178 17.67 -20.53 -9.19
C LYS A 178 18.75 -19.63 -9.78
N ASP A 179 18.38 -18.49 -10.36
CA ASP A 179 19.34 -17.54 -10.92
C ASP A 179 20.09 -16.81 -9.78
N LYS A 180 21.42 -16.90 -9.77
CA LYS A 180 22.27 -16.32 -8.72
C LYS A 180 22.09 -14.80 -8.56
N THR A 181 21.68 -14.11 -9.62
CA THR A 181 21.50 -12.66 -9.65
C THR A 181 20.08 -12.22 -9.34
N LEU A 182 19.10 -13.13 -9.43
CA LEU A 182 17.67 -12.83 -9.26
C LEU A 182 17.05 -13.50 -8.03
N LYS A 183 17.72 -14.47 -7.41
CA LYS A 183 17.17 -15.29 -6.31
C LYS A 183 16.67 -14.50 -5.09
N ASN A 184 17.18 -13.28 -4.89
CA ASN A 184 16.80 -12.41 -3.77
C ASN A 184 15.58 -11.53 -4.10
N ILE A 185 15.09 -11.56 -5.34
CA ILE A 185 13.85 -10.88 -5.73
C ILE A 185 12.69 -11.60 -5.04
N ALA A 186 11.82 -10.84 -4.37
CA ALA A 186 10.60 -11.38 -3.80
C ALA A 186 9.64 -11.80 -4.92
N VAL A 187 9.04 -12.97 -4.82
CA VAL A 187 8.09 -13.53 -5.79
C VAL A 187 6.79 -13.81 -5.06
N VAL A 188 5.74 -13.09 -5.46
CA VAL A 188 4.36 -13.30 -5.03
C VAL A 188 3.62 -13.99 -6.15
N LEU A 189 3.16 -15.21 -5.89
CA LEU A 189 2.47 -16.02 -6.88
C LEU A 189 0.95 -15.99 -6.65
N LEU A 190 0.21 -15.59 -7.69
CA LEU A 190 -1.25 -15.54 -7.70
C LEU A 190 -1.80 -16.78 -8.43
N THR A 191 -2.70 -17.53 -7.80
CA THR A 191 -3.24 -18.78 -8.38
C THR A 191 -4.70 -19.02 -8.00
N GLY A 192 -5.50 -19.57 -8.92
CA GLY A 192 -6.82 -20.12 -8.61
C GLY A 192 -6.81 -21.61 -8.23
N ALA A 193 -5.65 -22.27 -8.34
CA ALA A 193 -5.50 -23.70 -8.15
C ALA A 193 -4.84 -24.06 -6.82
N ILE A 194 -5.22 -25.21 -6.25
CA ILE A 194 -4.52 -25.84 -5.13
C ILE A 194 -3.18 -26.36 -5.65
N ILE A 195 -2.09 -25.89 -5.05
CA ILE A 195 -0.74 -26.30 -5.42
C ILE A 195 -0.32 -27.48 -4.53
N GLU A 196 -0.14 -28.66 -5.12
CA GLU A 196 0.37 -29.84 -4.41
C GLU A 196 1.90 -29.87 -4.33
N LYS A 197 2.58 -29.12 -5.19
CA LYS A 197 4.04 -29.08 -5.31
C LYS A 197 4.64 -27.98 -4.43
N LYS A 198 5.78 -28.26 -3.80
CA LYS A 198 6.58 -27.22 -3.12
C LYS A 198 7.23 -26.30 -4.15
N ILE A 199 6.86 -25.03 -4.13
CA ILE A 199 7.38 -23.97 -5.01
C ILE A 199 8.03 -22.92 -4.13
N ASN A 200 9.20 -22.40 -4.53
CA ASN A 200 9.99 -21.50 -3.70
C ASN A 200 9.58 -20.01 -3.83
N ALA A 201 8.28 -19.72 -3.97
CA ALA A 201 7.79 -18.35 -3.91
C ALA A 201 7.77 -17.88 -2.45
N ASP A 202 7.96 -16.58 -2.22
CA ASP A 202 7.97 -16.02 -0.86
C ASP A 202 6.54 -15.83 -0.33
N LEU A 203 5.56 -15.70 -1.23
CA LEU A 203 4.16 -15.60 -0.88
C LEU A 203 3.25 -16.22 -1.96
N PHE A 204 2.22 -16.92 -1.50
CA PHE A 204 1.16 -17.48 -2.33
C PHE A 204 -0.18 -16.84 -1.97
N LEU A 205 -0.91 -16.36 -2.97
CA LEU A 205 -2.22 -15.73 -2.79
C LEU A 205 -3.22 -16.34 -3.77
N ALA A 206 -4.43 -16.59 -3.27
CA ALA A 206 -5.50 -17.16 -4.08
C ALA A 206 -6.19 -16.09 -4.93
N LYS A 207 -6.50 -16.41 -6.19
CA LYS A 207 -7.40 -15.60 -7.03
C LYS A 207 -8.86 -16.03 -6.79
N PRO A 208 -9.85 -15.11 -6.85
CA PRO A 208 -9.68 -13.67 -7.00
C PRO A 208 -9.12 -13.04 -5.72
N ILE A 209 -8.28 -12.02 -5.88
CA ILE A 209 -7.73 -11.24 -4.76
C ILE A 209 -8.15 -9.78 -4.91
N ASP A 210 -8.58 -9.19 -3.81
CA ASP A 210 -8.79 -7.74 -3.76
C ASP A 210 -7.44 -7.01 -3.92
N PRO A 211 -7.32 -6.04 -4.83
CA PRO A 211 -6.05 -5.34 -5.05
C PRO A 211 -5.44 -4.68 -3.80
N TYR A 212 -6.26 -4.25 -2.85
CA TYR A 212 -5.78 -3.65 -1.61
C TYR A 212 -5.33 -4.73 -0.63
N GLU A 213 -6.01 -5.88 -0.58
CA GLU A 213 -5.51 -7.06 0.12
C GLU A 213 -4.14 -7.48 -0.42
N LEU A 214 -3.99 -7.60 -1.75
CA LEU A 214 -2.71 -7.89 -2.40
C LEU A 214 -1.63 -6.89 -1.95
N THR A 215 -1.97 -5.61 -1.97
CA THR A 215 -1.02 -4.56 -1.57
C THR A 215 -0.62 -4.67 -0.10
N SER A 216 -1.56 -4.91 0.81
CA SER A 216 -1.27 -5.10 2.24
C SER A 216 -0.38 -6.31 2.47
N LYS A 217 -0.60 -7.41 1.74
CA LYS A 217 0.22 -8.62 1.85
C LYS A 217 1.65 -8.42 1.34
N ILE A 218 1.81 -7.62 0.29
CA ILE A 218 3.14 -7.24 -0.18
C ILE A 218 3.85 -6.32 0.82
N GLU A 219 3.16 -5.34 1.40
CA GLU A 219 3.72 -4.50 2.46
C GLU A 219 4.17 -5.34 3.67
N GLU A 220 3.38 -6.34 4.08
CA GLU A 220 3.74 -7.30 5.14
C GLU A 220 5.00 -8.10 4.79
N LEU A 221 5.08 -8.64 3.57
CA LEU A 221 6.22 -9.41 3.09
C LEU A 221 7.52 -8.58 3.10
N LEU A 222 7.45 -7.34 2.62
CA LEU A 222 8.61 -6.45 2.53
C LEU A 222 9.06 -5.87 3.89
N LEU A 223 8.28 -6.07 4.96
CA LEU A 223 8.67 -5.70 6.34
C LEU A 223 9.43 -6.81 7.06
N THR A 224 9.36 -8.05 6.56
CA THR A 224 9.92 -9.23 7.24
C THR A 224 11.35 -9.59 6.83
N ASP A 225 11.97 -8.80 5.95
CA ASP A 225 13.35 -8.96 5.45
C ASP A 225 14.37 -8.02 6.12
#